data_AF-A0A5D0XRW1-F1
#
_entry.id   AF-A0A5D0XRW1-F1
#
_cell.length_a   1.000
_cell.length_b   1.000
_cell.length_c   1.000
_cell.angle_alpha   90.00
_cell.angle_beta   90.00
_cell.angle_gamma   90.00
#
_symmetry.space_group_name_H-M   'P 1'
#
loop_
_entity.id
_entity.type
_entity.pdbx_description
1 polymer ?
#
loop_
_entity_poly.entity_id
_entity_poly.type
_entity_poly.pdbx_seq_one_letter_code
_entity_poly.pdbx_strand_id
1 'polypeptide(L)'
;MLIATGATIAVVLPVYFLNPTYTADTYRRDIDVGTVARQAAGDAGYLPAAPELQDWYSNYARWVTGRSDGVDYWEVGFLTPDSGFIQLTQTDDANPTWVAQRIGDAQISGTRTIDDLEWELLDAPDGDTVLRTDVDGSTVILNGEAELSEFDSLGAATVEDIRQNEIEEAERLSSSNPAG
;
A
#
# COMPACT_ATOMS: atom_id res chain seq x y z
N MET A 1 34.97 -21.07 -42.95
CA MET A 1 34.22 -21.07 -41.68
C MET A 1 34.88 -20.21 -40.61
N LEU A 2 36.15 -20.42 -40.25
CA LEU A 2 36.81 -19.70 -39.15
C LEU A 2 36.82 -18.16 -39.28
N ILE A 3 37.01 -17.63 -40.50
CA ILE A 3 37.00 -16.17 -40.74
C ILE A 3 35.60 -15.57 -40.51
N ALA A 4 34.56 -16.26 -40.95
CA ALA A 4 33.18 -15.82 -40.75
C ALA A 4 32.78 -15.85 -39.27
N THR A 5 33.19 -16.88 -38.53
CA THR A 5 32.97 -16.97 -37.08
C THR A 5 33.70 -15.84 -36.34
N GLY A 6 34.95 -15.55 -36.70
CA GLY A 6 35.71 -14.44 -36.11
C GLY A 6 35.06 -13.08 -36.38
N ALA A 7 34.56 -12.86 -37.61
CA ALA A 7 33.86 -11.63 -37.97
C ALA A 7 32.56 -11.46 -37.16
N THR A 8 31.77 -12.52 -36.97
CA THR A 8 30.55 -12.44 -36.15
C THR A 8 30.85 -12.11 -34.69
N ILE A 9 31.88 -12.73 -34.09
CA ILE A 9 32.26 -12.45 -32.70
C ILE A 9 32.73 -11.00 -32.53
N ALA A 10 33.51 -10.49 -33.49
CA ALA A 10 34.00 -9.10 -33.48
C ALA A 10 32.87 -8.07 -33.55
N VAL A 11 31.72 -8.41 -34.13
CA VAL A 11 30.52 -7.55 -34.17
C VAL A 11 29.69 -7.66 -32.89
N VAL A 12 29.57 -8.86 -32.32
CA VAL A 12 28.73 -9.11 -31.14
C VAL A 12 29.36 -8.59 -29.85
N LEU A 13 30.69 -8.75 -29.68
CA LEU A 13 31.36 -8.36 -28.44
C LEU A 13 31.23 -6.87 -28.08
N PRO A 14 31.42 -5.91 -29.00
CA PRO A 14 31.21 -4.51 -28.69
C PRO A 14 29.78 -4.22 -28.24
N VAL A 15 28.77 -4.83 -28.88
CA VAL A 15 27.35 -4.66 -28.49
C VAL A 15 27.09 -5.24 -27.10
N TYR A 16 27.69 -6.39 -26.78
CA TYR A 16 27.59 -6.99 -25.45
C TYR A 16 28.25 -6.12 -24.36
N PHE A 17 29.45 -5.59 -24.62
CA PHE A 17 30.16 -4.72 -23.67
C PHE A 17 29.58 -3.30 -23.56
N LEU A 18 28.96 -2.80 -24.62
CA LEU A 18 28.26 -1.51 -24.64
C LEU A 18 26.81 -1.60 -24.17
N ASN A 19 26.29 -2.80 -23.91
CA ASN A 19 24.99 -2.97 -23.29
C ASN A 19 25.15 -2.71 -21.78
N PRO A 20 24.77 -1.53 -21.26
CA PRO A 20 24.74 -1.35 -19.83
C PRO A 20 23.79 -2.42 -19.27
N THR A 21 24.26 -3.23 -18.34
CA THR A 21 23.38 -4.09 -17.57
C THR A 21 22.49 -3.16 -16.76
N TYR A 22 21.28 -2.91 -17.27
CA TYR A 22 20.20 -2.30 -16.49
C TYR A 22 19.82 -3.32 -15.43
N THR A 23 20.56 -3.33 -14.32
CA THR A 23 20.19 -4.11 -13.15
C THR A 23 18.88 -3.52 -12.63
N ALA A 24 17.88 -4.37 -12.39
CA ALA A 24 16.54 -3.99 -11.92
C ALA A 24 16.56 -3.11 -10.66
N ASP A 25 17.68 -3.05 -9.94
CA ASP A 25 17.93 -2.13 -8.83
C ASP A 25 17.81 -0.64 -9.18
N THR A 26 17.92 -0.24 -10.45
CA THR A 26 17.87 1.19 -10.84
C THR A 26 16.45 1.74 -10.99
N TYR A 27 15.41 0.90 -10.91
CA TYR A 27 14.01 1.32 -11.11
C TYR A 27 13.10 0.81 -9.99
N ARG A 28 13.54 0.92 -8.73
CA ARG A 28 12.57 0.92 -7.62
C ARG A 28 11.87 2.26 -7.67
N ARG A 29 10.65 2.26 -8.22
CA ARG A 29 9.79 3.44 -8.17
C ARG A 29 9.43 3.61 -6.70
N ASP A 30 9.98 4.66 -6.10
CA ASP A 30 9.68 5.06 -4.73
C ASP A 30 8.71 6.23 -4.80
N ILE A 31 7.45 5.97 -4.42
CA ILE A 31 6.39 6.95 -4.44
C ILE A 31 6.33 7.64 -3.08
N ASP A 32 6.37 8.97 -3.09
CA ASP A 32 6.05 9.79 -1.93
C ASP A 32 4.54 9.68 -1.64
N VAL A 33 4.19 8.71 -0.78
CA VAL A 33 2.80 8.40 -0.40
C VAL A 33 2.13 9.61 0.25
N GLY A 34 2.83 10.33 1.13
CA GLY A 34 2.28 11.50 1.83
C GLY A 34 1.90 12.63 0.87
N THR A 35 2.70 12.87 -0.18
CA THR A 35 2.35 13.84 -1.21
C THR A 35 1.13 13.40 -2.03
N VAL A 36 1.03 12.12 -2.40
CA VAL A 36 -0.14 11.62 -3.14
C VAL A 36 -1.40 11.62 -2.27
N ALA A 37 -1.28 11.27 -0.98
CA ALA A 37 -2.39 11.31 -0.03
C ALA A 37 -2.96 12.73 0.12
N ARG A 38 -2.09 13.74 0.29
CA ARG A 38 -2.53 15.16 0.33
C ARG A 38 -3.19 15.62 -0.96
N GLN A 39 -2.78 15.09 -2.11
CA GLN A 39 -3.44 15.38 -3.40
C GLN A 39 -4.82 14.72 -3.49
N ALA A 40 -4.96 13.51 -2.97
CA ALA A 40 -6.21 12.75 -2.95
C ALA A 40 -7.21 13.28 -1.92
N ALA A 41 -6.75 13.93 -0.85
CA ALA A 41 -7.60 14.33 0.28
C ALA A 41 -8.84 15.16 -0.10
N GLY A 42 -8.72 16.01 -1.14
CA GLY A 42 -9.86 16.79 -1.64
C GLY A 42 -10.97 15.94 -2.27
N ASP A 43 -10.60 14.87 -2.97
CA ASP A 43 -11.55 13.93 -3.59
C ASP A 43 -12.06 12.91 -2.58
N ALA A 44 -11.20 12.51 -1.63
CA ALA A 44 -11.51 11.55 -0.58
C ALA A 44 -12.43 12.12 0.52
N GLY A 45 -12.38 13.43 0.79
CA GLY A 45 -13.12 14.04 1.90
C GLY A 45 -12.49 13.83 3.28
N TYR A 46 -11.39 13.08 3.35
CA TYR A 46 -10.52 12.87 4.51
C TYR A 46 -9.05 12.84 4.04
N LEU A 47 -8.08 12.98 4.94
CA LEU A 47 -6.67 12.79 4.62
C LEU A 47 -6.32 11.29 4.65
N PRO A 48 -6.01 10.65 3.51
CA PRO A 48 -5.74 9.22 3.49
C PRO A 48 -4.42 8.87 4.18
N ALA A 49 -4.36 7.67 4.75
CA ALA A 49 -3.21 7.19 5.51
C ALA A 49 -1.96 7.08 4.62
N ALA A 50 -0.85 7.64 5.10
CA ALA A 50 0.45 7.64 4.45
C ALA A 50 1.56 7.25 5.44
N PRO A 51 1.49 6.05 6.05
CA PRO A 51 2.43 5.64 7.09
C PRO A 51 3.87 5.60 6.57
N GLU A 52 4.79 6.16 7.36
CA GLU A 52 6.22 6.14 7.10
C GLU A 52 6.91 5.05 7.93
N LEU A 53 7.62 4.14 7.26
CA LEU A 53 8.35 3.03 7.88
C LEU A 53 9.80 3.02 7.36
N GLN A 54 10.74 2.76 8.27
CA GLN A 54 12.16 2.67 7.91
C GLN A 54 12.43 1.41 7.09
N ASP A 55 13.16 1.56 5.98
CA ASP A 55 13.52 0.48 5.04
C ASP A 55 12.35 -0.10 4.22
N TRP A 56 11.19 0.57 4.23
CA TRP A 56 10.05 0.24 3.38
C TRP A 56 9.98 1.23 2.21
N TYR A 57 9.41 0.77 1.09
CA TYR A 57 9.22 1.60 -0.09
C TYR A 57 7.82 1.40 -0.66
N SER A 58 7.25 2.44 -1.27
CA SER A 58 5.97 2.31 -1.97
C SER A 58 6.15 2.26 -3.48
N ASN A 59 5.62 1.21 -4.13
CA ASN A 59 5.68 1.08 -5.58
C ASN A 59 4.52 1.79 -6.29
N TYR A 60 3.41 2.03 -5.58
CA TYR A 60 2.28 2.83 -6.04
C TYR A 60 1.48 3.39 -4.85
N ALA A 61 0.86 4.55 -5.07
CA ALA A 61 -0.17 5.12 -4.21
C ALA A 61 -1.21 5.80 -5.10
N ARG A 62 -2.51 5.60 -4.84
CA ARG A 62 -3.58 6.17 -5.67
C ARG A 62 -4.93 6.23 -4.96
N TRP A 63 -5.69 7.25 -5.30
CA TRP A 63 -7.13 7.28 -5.09
C TRP A 63 -7.83 6.50 -6.20
N VAL A 64 -8.77 5.63 -5.83
CA VAL A 64 -9.56 4.86 -6.76
C VAL A 64 -11.03 5.21 -6.57
N THR A 65 -11.63 5.78 -7.62
CA THR A 65 -13.06 6.01 -7.66
C THR A 65 -13.79 4.71 -8.01
N GLY A 66 -14.69 4.27 -7.13
CA GLY A 66 -15.52 3.09 -7.26
C GLY A 66 -16.32 3.11 -8.56
N ARG A 67 -16.49 1.92 -9.16
CA ARG A 67 -17.24 1.78 -10.41
C ARG A 67 -18.61 1.17 -10.14
N SER A 68 -18.68 -0.14 -9.98
CA SER A 68 -19.93 -0.90 -9.87
C SER A 68 -20.41 -1.09 -8.44
N ASP A 69 -19.50 -0.98 -7.48
CA ASP A 69 -19.70 -1.09 -6.03
C ASP A 69 -19.99 0.27 -5.36
N GLY A 70 -19.62 1.37 -6.02
CA GLY A 70 -19.87 2.74 -5.57
C GLY A 70 -19.00 3.19 -4.39
N VAL A 71 -17.95 2.44 -4.07
CA VAL A 71 -17.04 2.75 -2.96
C VAL A 71 -15.74 3.30 -3.52
N ASP A 72 -15.48 4.57 -3.24
CA ASP A 72 -14.18 5.18 -3.49
C ASP A 72 -13.22 4.78 -2.36
N TYR A 73 -11.96 4.54 -2.70
CA TYR A 73 -10.98 4.06 -1.73
C TYR A 73 -9.56 4.49 -2.06
N TRP A 74 -8.75 4.61 -1.01
CA TRP A 74 -7.32 4.84 -1.05
C TRP A 74 -6.58 3.51 -1.11
N GLU A 75 -5.51 3.44 -1.91
CA GLU A 75 -4.74 2.22 -2.14
C GLU A 75 -3.24 2.53 -2.23
N VAL A 76 -2.43 1.81 -1.46
CA VAL A 76 -0.96 1.95 -1.44
C VAL A 76 -0.33 0.56 -1.45
N GLY A 77 0.65 0.36 -2.32
CA GLY A 77 1.46 -0.86 -2.34
C GLY A 77 2.79 -0.63 -1.66
N PHE A 78 3.09 -1.41 -0.63
CA PHE A 78 4.35 -1.38 0.11
C PHE A 78 5.20 -2.61 -0.20
N LEU A 79 6.50 -2.37 -0.40
CA LEU A 79 7.53 -3.40 -0.45
C LEU A 79 8.25 -3.41 0.89
N THR A 80 8.31 -4.59 1.51
CA THR A 80 8.84 -4.77 2.85
C THR A 80 10.37 -5.01 2.84
N PRO A 81 11.06 -4.85 3.98
CA PRO A 81 12.50 -5.10 4.09
C PRO A 81 12.89 -6.52 3.71
N ASP A 82 12.04 -7.51 4.02
CA ASP A 82 12.28 -8.92 3.71
C ASP A 82 11.79 -9.30 2.29
N SER A 83 11.60 -8.30 1.42
CA SER A 83 11.17 -8.47 0.02
C SER A 83 9.75 -9.01 -0.16
N GLY A 84 8.90 -8.85 0.85
CA GLY A 84 7.47 -9.09 0.77
C GLY A 84 6.72 -7.90 0.17
N PHE A 85 5.42 -8.10 -0.03
CA PHE A 85 4.50 -7.07 -0.49
C PHE A 85 3.28 -7.01 0.43
N ILE A 86 2.87 -5.80 0.79
CA ILE A 86 1.61 -5.54 1.48
C ILE A 86 0.89 -4.38 0.80
N GLN A 87 -0.35 -4.61 0.41
CA GLN A 87 -1.27 -3.58 -0.03
C GLN A 87 -2.05 -3.04 1.17
N LEU A 88 -2.02 -1.72 1.34
CA LEU A 88 -2.92 -0.96 2.21
C LEU A 88 -4.11 -0.47 1.40
N THR A 89 -5.31 -0.73 1.91
CA THR A 89 -6.57 -0.18 1.38
C THR A 89 -7.33 0.52 2.51
N GLN A 90 -7.82 1.74 2.26
CA GLN A 90 -8.60 2.51 3.23
C GLN A 90 -9.83 3.15 2.55
N THR A 91 -10.97 3.14 3.22
CA THR A 91 -12.18 3.87 2.80
C THR A 91 -13.03 4.23 4.02
N ASP A 92 -13.75 5.35 3.97
CA ASP A 92 -14.75 5.77 4.98
C ASP A 92 -16.20 5.40 4.59
N ASP A 93 -16.40 4.84 3.39
CA ASP A 93 -17.72 4.45 2.85
C ASP A 93 -17.80 2.95 2.52
N ALA A 94 -17.12 2.12 3.32
CA ALA A 94 -17.11 0.68 3.12
C ALA A 94 -18.53 0.09 3.26
N ASN A 95 -18.89 -0.79 2.32
CA ASN A 95 -20.11 -1.58 2.39
C ASN A 95 -19.83 -3.09 2.33
N PRO A 96 -20.76 -3.96 2.80
CA PRO A 96 -20.50 -5.40 2.87
C PRO A 96 -20.16 -6.05 1.53
N THR A 97 -20.69 -5.54 0.42
CA THR A 97 -20.39 -6.05 -0.92
C THR A 97 -18.95 -5.73 -1.32
N TRP A 98 -18.50 -4.49 -1.09
CA TRP A 98 -17.13 -4.09 -1.37
C TRP A 98 -16.12 -4.82 -0.49
N VAL A 99 -16.40 -4.97 0.81
CA VAL A 99 -15.54 -5.73 1.73
C VAL A 99 -15.38 -7.16 1.25
N ALA A 100 -16.50 -7.84 0.92
CA ALA A 100 -16.46 -9.20 0.39
C ALA A 100 -15.65 -9.31 -0.92
N GLN A 101 -15.71 -8.28 -1.78
CA GLN A 101 -14.91 -8.23 -3.01
C GLN A 101 -13.41 -8.03 -2.73
N ARG A 102 -13.05 -7.29 -1.68
CA ARG A 102 -11.65 -7.03 -1.30
C ARG A 102 -10.98 -8.21 -0.63
N ILE A 103 -11.68 -8.88 0.27
CA ILE A 103 -11.15 -10.06 0.97
C ILE A 103 -11.22 -11.32 0.08
N GLY A 104 -12.07 -11.32 -0.94
CA GLY A 104 -12.21 -12.43 -1.88
C GLY A 104 -12.63 -13.73 -1.19
N ASP A 105 -11.89 -14.81 -1.46
CA ASP A 105 -12.12 -16.13 -0.88
C ASP A 105 -11.38 -16.35 0.47
N ALA A 106 -10.74 -15.31 1.02
CA ALA A 106 -10.03 -15.41 2.30
C ALA A 106 -10.99 -15.79 3.45
N GLN A 107 -10.53 -16.69 4.31
CA GLN A 107 -11.34 -17.24 5.41
C GLN A 107 -10.76 -16.78 6.75
N ILE A 108 -11.63 -16.37 7.68
CA ILE A 108 -11.22 -15.97 9.02
C ILE A 108 -10.46 -17.12 9.69
N SER A 109 -9.20 -16.86 10.02
CA SER A 109 -8.28 -17.79 10.68
C SER A 109 -8.01 -17.38 12.13
N GLY A 110 -8.26 -16.11 12.49
CA GLY A 110 -8.19 -15.65 13.88
C GLY A 110 -8.40 -14.15 14.04
N THR A 111 -7.90 -13.63 15.15
CA THR A 111 -7.78 -12.19 15.40
C THR A 111 -6.36 -11.86 15.83
N ARG A 112 -5.98 -10.60 15.63
CA ARG A 112 -4.65 -10.08 15.94
C ARG A 112 -4.78 -8.69 16.53
N THR A 113 -4.12 -8.42 17.64
CA THR A 113 -4.12 -7.09 18.27
C THR A 113 -2.89 -6.31 17.81
N ILE A 114 -3.11 -5.17 17.18
CA ILE A 114 -2.05 -4.26 16.70
C ILE A 114 -2.44 -2.86 17.16
N ASP A 115 -1.54 -2.20 17.90
CA ASP A 115 -1.73 -0.85 18.43
C ASP A 115 -3.07 -0.66 19.20
N ASP A 116 -3.30 -1.59 20.13
CA ASP A 116 -4.52 -1.73 20.96
C ASP A 116 -5.83 -1.89 20.18
N LEU A 117 -5.76 -2.09 18.86
CA LEU A 117 -6.90 -2.34 17.99
C LEU A 117 -6.96 -3.81 17.58
N GLU A 118 -8.17 -4.38 17.56
CA GLU A 118 -8.39 -5.76 17.09
C GLU A 118 -8.53 -5.78 15.56
N TRP A 119 -7.76 -6.65 14.92
CA TRP A 119 -7.81 -6.94 13.50
C TRP A 119 -8.33 -8.35 13.29
N GLU A 120 -9.25 -8.50 12.35
CA GLU A 120 -9.63 -9.80 11.80
C GLU A 120 -8.47 -10.32 10.95
N LEU A 121 -8.01 -11.53 11.26
CA LEU A 121 -7.00 -12.23 10.47
C LEU A 121 -7.69 -13.27 9.59
N LEU A 122 -7.44 -13.18 8.29
CA LEU A 122 -7.95 -14.11 7.30
C LEU A 122 -6.81 -14.68 6.46
N ASP A 123 -6.94 -15.95 6.10
CA ASP A 123 -6.00 -16.65 5.24
C ASP A 123 -6.63 -16.84 3.86
N ALA A 124 -5.95 -16.39 2.81
CA ALA A 124 -6.37 -16.59 1.42
C ALA A 124 -5.89 -17.95 0.87
N PRO A 125 -6.62 -18.56 -0.10
CA PRO A 125 -6.26 -19.87 -0.64
C PRO A 125 -4.91 -19.95 -1.38
N ASP A 126 -4.41 -18.82 -1.85
CA ASP A 126 -3.10 -18.66 -2.51
C ASP A 126 -1.94 -18.49 -1.52
N GLY A 127 -2.23 -18.37 -0.23
CA GLY A 127 -1.24 -18.21 0.84
C GLY A 127 -1.11 -16.78 1.34
N ASP A 128 -1.83 -15.81 0.75
CA ASP A 128 -1.82 -14.43 1.22
C ASP A 128 -2.49 -14.29 2.58
N THR A 129 -1.97 -13.36 3.38
CA THR A 129 -2.60 -12.91 4.61
C THR A 129 -3.48 -11.70 4.30
N VAL A 130 -4.65 -11.64 4.95
CA VAL A 130 -5.49 -10.44 5.00
C VAL A 130 -5.72 -10.04 6.45
N LEU A 131 -5.44 -8.78 6.77
CA LEU A 131 -5.86 -8.15 8.01
C LEU A 131 -6.92 -7.10 7.71
N ARG A 132 -8.03 -7.12 8.44
CA ARG A 132 -9.08 -6.10 8.35
C ARG A 132 -9.37 -5.50 9.71
N THR A 133 -9.57 -4.19 9.76
CA THR A 133 -10.09 -3.51 10.95
C THR A 133 -10.92 -2.29 10.56
N ASP A 134 -11.62 -1.73 11.54
CA ASP A 134 -12.33 -0.47 11.44
C ASP A 134 -11.73 0.49 12.49
N VAL A 135 -11.26 1.66 12.07
CA VAL A 135 -10.58 2.67 12.90
C VAL A 135 -11.09 4.06 12.53
N ASP A 136 -11.55 4.81 13.53
CA ASP A 136 -12.03 6.20 13.40
C ASP A 136 -13.00 6.45 12.23
N GLY A 137 -13.90 5.49 11.97
CA GLY A 137 -14.88 5.57 10.88
C GLY A 137 -14.37 5.14 9.50
N SER A 138 -13.09 4.79 9.38
CA SER A 138 -12.51 4.17 8.19
C SER A 138 -12.42 2.65 8.34
N THR A 139 -12.72 1.91 7.27
CA THR A 139 -12.32 0.51 7.12
C THR A 139 -10.92 0.45 6.52
N VAL A 140 -10.04 -0.33 7.15
CA VAL A 140 -8.67 -0.60 6.69
C VAL A 140 -8.52 -2.08 6.39
N ILE A 141 -7.94 -2.38 5.22
CA ILE A 141 -7.59 -3.74 4.81
C ILE A 141 -6.11 -3.75 4.40
N LEU A 142 -5.34 -4.64 5.01
CA LEU A 142 -4.00 -5.00 4.60
C LEU A 142 -4.03 -6.38 3.97
N ASN A 143 -3.42 -6.57 2.80
CA ASN A 143 -3.32 -7.89 2.19
C ASN A 143 -2.01 -8.10 1.43
N GLY A 144 -1.51 -9.34 1.42
CA GLY A 144 -0.31 -9.72 0.66
C GLY A 144 0.44 -10.91 1.26
N GLU A 145 1.66 -11.11 0.78
CA GLU A 145 2.48 -12.31 0.97
C GLU A 145 3.62 -12.13 2.00
N ALA A 146 3.67 -10.98 2.67
CA ALA A 146 4.68 -10.64 3.67
C ALA A 146 4.51 -11.41 4.99
N GLU A 147 5.54 -11.36 5.85
CA GLU A 147 5.50 -12.01 7.16
C GLU A 147 4.55 -11.27 8.13
N LEU A 148 3.93 -11.99 9.07
CA LEU A 148 2.95 -11.42 10.01
C LEU A 148 3.50 -10.30 10.92
N SER A 149 4.83 -10.23 11.13
CA SER A 149 5.46 -9.13 11.85
C SER A 149 5.59 -7.85 11.01
N GLU A 150 5.65 -7.98 9.69
CA GLU A 150 5.65 -6.86 8.75
C GLU A 150 4.24 -6.26 8.67
N PHE A 151 3.21 -7.12 8.68
CA PHE A 151 1.82 -6.70 8.87
C PHE A 151 1.58 -5.94 10.18
N ASP A 152 2.19 -6.36 11.30
CA ASP A 152 2.10 -5.60 12.57
C ASP A 152 2.68 -4.21 12.45
N SER A 153 3.85 -4.12 11.83
CA SER A 153 4.58 -2.87 11.67
C SER A 153 3.78 -1.88 10.82
N LEU A 154 3.25 -2.34 9.68
CA LEU A 154 2.42 -1.52 8.81
C LEU A 154 1.06 -1.20 9.43
N GLY A 155 0.42 -2.17 10.08
CA GLY A 155 -0.86 -1.98 10.77
C GLY A 155 -0.76 -0.92 11.87
N ALA A 156 0.27 -0.98 12.71
CA ALA A 156 0.49 -0.01 13.77
C ALA A 156 0.75 1.39 13.22
N ALA A 157 1.63 1.50 12.22
CA ALA A 157 1.92 2.79 11.60
C ALA A 157 0.68 3.39 10.89
N THR A 158 -0.13 2.56 10.24
CA THR A 158 -1.36 3.00 9.57
C THR A 158 -2.38 3.52 10.58
N VAL A 159 -2.60 2.78 11.67
CA VAL A 159 -3.56 3.16 12.72
C VAL A 159 -3.15 4.45 13.41
N GLU A 160 -1.87 4.61 13.72
CA GLU A 160 -1.34 5.86 14.29
C GLU A 160 -1.52 7.02 13.31
N ASP A 161 -1.18 6.84 12.04
CA ASP A 161 -1.31 7.89 11.02
C ASP A 161 -2.77 8.33 10.83
N ILE A 162 -3.72 7.39 10.79
CA ILE A 162 -5.15 7.72 10.71
C ILE A 162 -5.60 8.56 11.91
N ARG A 163 -5.22 8.16 13.13
CA ARG A 163 -5.57 8.90 14.36
C ARG A 163 -4.98 10.30 14.35
N GLN A 164 -3.74 10.48 13.90
CA GLN A 164 -3.12 11.79 13.80
C GLN A 164 -3.83 12.66 12.75
N ASN A 165 -4.16 12.10 11.59
CA ASN A 165 -4.89 12.80 10.53
C ASN A 165 -6.25 13.32 11.04
N GLU A 166 -6.99 12.52 11.81
CA GLU A 166 -8.25 12.92 12.45
C GLU A 166 -8.08 14.04 13.48
N ILE A 167 -7.02 13.99 14.28
CA ILE A 167 -6.70 15.05 15.25
C ILE A 167 -6.39 16.36 14.53
N GLU A 168 -5.54 16.32 13.50
CA GLU A 168 -5.18 17.50 12.70
C GLU A 168 -6.41 18.10 12.01
N GLU A 169 -7.27 17.25 11.45
CA GLU A 169 -8.55 17.67 10.85
C GLU A 169 -9.41 18.39 11.90
N ALA A 170 -9.60 17.81 13.08
CA ALA A 170 -10.39 18.40 14.16
C ALA A 170 -9.82 19.74 14.65
N GLU A 171 -8.50 19.86 14.81
CA GLU A 171 -7.82 21.11 15.21
C GLU A 171 -7.98 22.20 14.14
N ARG A 172 -7.87 21.83 12.87
CA ARG A 172 -8.06 22.75 11.74
C ARG A 172 -9.51 23.22 11.62
N LEU A 173 -10.49 22.34 11.85
CA LEU A 173 -11.91 22.74 11.92
C LEU A 173 -12.17 23.67 13.12
N SER A 174 -11.63 23.36 14.29
CA SER A 174 -11.75 24.18 15.50
C SER A 174 -11.14 25.58 15.32
N SER A 175 -9.95 25.68 14.72
CA SER A 175 -9.26 26.95 14.46
C SER A 175 -9.89 27.79 13.35
N SER A 176 -10.56 27.15 12.38
CA SER A 176 -11.28 27.83 11.29
C SER A 176 -12.60 28.49 11.73
N ASN A 177 -13.11 28.16 12.93
CA ASN A 177 -14.34 28.69 13.49
C ASN A 177 -14.05 29.71 14.60
N PRO A 178 -13.78 30.99 14.29
CA PRO A 178 -13.68 32.01 15.31
C PRO A 178 -15.07 32.19 15.92
N ALA A 179 -15.29 31.69 17.13
CA ALA A 179 -16.50 32.01 17.88
C ALA A 179 -16.57 33.54 18.07
N GLY A 180 -17.57 34.17 17.43
CA GLY A 180 -17.92 35.59 17.61
C GLY A 180 -18.59 36.22 16.40
#